data_AF-A0AAV9M4F3-F1
#
_entry.id   AF-A0AAV9M4F3-F1
#
_cell.length_a   1.000
_cell.length_b   1.000
_cell.length_c   1.000
_cell.angle_alpha   90.00
_cell.angle_beta   90.00
_cell.angle_gamma   90.00
#
_symmetry.space_group_name_H-M   'P 1'
#
loop_
_entity.id
_entity.type
_entity.pdbx_description
1 polymer ?
#
loop_
_entity_poly.entity_id
_entity_poly.type
_entity_poly.pdbx_seq_one_letter_code
_entity_poly.pdbx_strand_id
1 'polypeptide(L)'
;MYGQPPHNSGSRRRSPPKPREQHRRFHQNSDHIHSSQSQNYYFPQNSYFPNQSSNFGYIPFHQNPGFQFSSRSSYGEVVERVDRAVIKVRRDLIEAGENVSAWKVSQAALVMLKAYSWDSLGVRMQQVPSLFQLIFTDGKINAFIHCFVAVQRITTLYDLEVAILRNEGVEQFEELDLGPLVKHPLIIHYFSISPDVSEVFRITSVEIISFLAEYMDDDKRRRKKSPGTTEKLGVRIQSLGFVA
;
A
#
# COMPACT_ATOMS: atom_id res chain seq x y z
N MET A 1 -11.20 87.30 29.04
CA MET A 1 -12.16 87.84 30.02
C MET A 1 -13.09 86.72 30.43
N TYR A 2 -13.18 86.48 31.73
CA TYR A 2 -13.99 85.45 32.41
C TYR A 2 -15.51 85.67 32.24
N GLY A 3 -16.33 84.63 32.43
CA GLY A 3 -17.70 84.79 32.99
C GLY A 3 -18.80 83.84 32.48
N GLN A 4 -19.09 82.78 33.25
CA GLN A 4 -20.30 81.90 33.25
C GLN A 4 -21.59 82.65 33.73
N PRO A 5 -22.74 81.99 34.06
CA PRO A 5 -23.66 81.03 33.37
C PRO A 5 -25.14 81.55 33.41
N PRO A 6 -26.22 80.73 33.24
CA PRO A 6 -26.81 80.07 34.41
C PRO A 6 -27.49 78.69 34.21
N HIS A 7 -27.65 78.02 35.35
CA HIS A 7 -28.51 76.88 35.69
C HIS A 7 -29.98 77.03 35.24
N ASN A 8 -30.72 75.93 35.00
CA ASN A 8 -31.59 75.32 36.03
C ASN A 8 -32.36 74.05 35.57
N SER A 9 -32.46 73.10 36.50
CA SER A 9 -33.54 72.14 36.81
C SER A 9 -34.34 71.39 35.74
N GLY A 10 -34.54 70.08 35.98
CA GLY A 10 -35.87 69.49 35.77
C GLY A 10 -35.95 68.00 35.42
N SER A 11 -35.93 67.17 36.46
CA SER A 11 -36.24 65.73 36.48
C SER A 11 -37.49 65.29 35.69
N ARG A 12 -37.45 64.13 35.00
CA ARG A 12 -38.45 63.03 35.14
C ARG A 12 -38.16 61.78 34.28
N ARG A 13 -38.02 60.67 35.01
CA ARG A 13 -38.16 59.23 34.67
C ARG A 13 -38.90 58.87 33.37
N ARG A 14 -38.35 57.93 32.58
CA ARG A 14 -38.79 56.52 32.40
C ARG A 14 -38.09 55.87 31.19
N SER A 15 -37.85 54.57 31.34
CA SER A 15 -37.13 53.62 30.46
C SER A 15 -37.73 53.45 29.06
N PRO A 16 -36.93 53.15 28.02
CA PRO A 16 -37.41 52.73 26.72
C PRO A 16 -37.67 51.21 26.63
N PRO A 17 -38.60 50.75 25.76
CA PRO A 17 -38.93 49.34 25.56
C PRO A 17 -37.94 48.62 24.63
N LYS A 18 -37.83 47.30 24.79
CA LYS A 18 -37.01 46.37 23.97
C LYS A 18 -37.45 46.31 22.50
N PRO A 19 -36.52 46.24 21.53
CA PRO A 19 -36.81 45.76 20.18
C PRO A 19 -36.58 44.24 20.02
N ARG A 20 -37.40 43.66 19.14
CA ARG A 20 -37.54 42.25 18.75
C ARG A 20 -36.26 41.60 18.20
N GLU A 21 -36.10 40.32 18.53
CA GLU A 21 -35.21 39.36 17.86
C GLU A 21 -35.66 39.05 16.43
N GLN A 22 -34.73 39.09 15.49
CA GLN A 22 -34.77 38.27 14.26
C GLN A 22 -33.35 37.77 13.98
N HIS A 23 -33.22 36.45 13.96
CA HIS A 23 -31.99 35.68 13.75
C HIS A 23 -31.25 36.08 12.46
N ARG A 24 -29.96 36.42 12.56
CA ARG A 24 -29.01 36.41 11.43
C ARG A 24 -28.30 35.06 11.37
N ARG A 25 -28.46 34.33 10.27
CA ARG A 25 -27.56 33.26 9.84
C ARG A 25 -26.24 33.86 9.37
N PHE A 26 -25.10 33.34 9.85
CA PHE A 26 -23.78 33.66 9.33
C PHE A 26 -23.42 32.65 8.23
N HIS A 27 -23.29 33.13 6.99
CA HIS A 27 -22.48 32.51 5.94
C HIS A 27 -21.39 33.53 5.59
N GLN A 28 -20.13 33.19 5.85
CA GLN A 28 -18.97 33.93 5.36
C GLN A 28 -18.36 33.13 4.20
N ASN A 29 -18.41 33.72 3.00
CA ASN A 29 -17.49 33.43 1.92
C ASN A 29 -16.15 34.12 2.23
N SER A 30 -15.04 33.42 2.02
CA SER A 30 -13.73 34.06 1.88
C SER A 30 -12.91 33.30 0.85
N ASP A 31 -12.61 33.98 -0.25
CA ASP A 31 -11.80 33.51 -1.35
C ASP A 31 -10.33 33.87 -1.14
N HIS A 32 -9.48 32.90 -1.50
CA HIS A 32 -8.10 32.99 -1.98
C HIS A 32 -6.95 33.06 -0.95
N ILE A 33 -6.48 31.86 -0.58
CA ILE A 33 -5.06 31.60 -0.28
C ILE A 33 -4.49 30.69 -1.37
N HIS A 34 -3.42 31.16 -2.01
CA HIS A 34 -2.64 30.48 -3.03
C HIS A 34 -1.86 29.33 -2.37
N SER A 35 -2.29 28.09 -2.61
CA SER A 35 -1.55 26.88 -2.24
C SER A 35 -0.79 26.36 -3.44
N SER A 36 0.52 26.21 -3.27
CA SER A 36 1.45 25.61 -4.21
C SER A 36 1.12 24.13 -4.45
N GLN A 37 1.23 23.75 -5.73
CA GLN A 37 0.88 22.44 -6.28
C GLN A 37 1.57 21.29 -5.55
N SER A 38 0.77 20.43 -4.93
CA SER A 38 1.13 19.05 -4.62
C SER A 38 1.37 18.31 -5.93
N GLN A 39 2.61 17.82 -6.13
CA GLN A 39 2.92 16.92 -7.22
C GLN A 39 2.14 15.61 -7.03
N ASN A 40 1.22 15.34 -7.96
CA ASN A 40 0.53 14.07 -8.09
C ASN A 40 1.58 12.97 -8.33
N TYR A 41 1.81 12.12 -7.33
CA TYR A 41 2.50 10.86 -7.54
C TYR A 41 1.56 9.94 -8.32
N TYR A 42 1.76 9.89 -9.64
CA TYR A 42 1.14 8.90 -10.50
C TYR A 42 1.66 7.52 -10.11
N PHE A 43 0.81 6.74 -9.42
CA PHE A 43 1.01 5.30 -9.29
C PHE A 43 0.98 4.70 -10.71
N PRO A 44 2.03 3.99 -11.16
CA PRO A 44 1.94 3.28 -12.43
C PRO A 44 0.92 2.14 -12.26
N GLN A 45 -0.23 2.26 -12.93
CA GLN A 45 -1.17 1.16 -13.08
C GLN A 45 -0.51 0.07 -13.91
N ASN A 46 -0.13 -1.03 -13.27
CA ASN A 46 0.34 -2.21 -13.97
C ASN A 46 -0.87 -2.99 -14.51
N SER A 47 -0.90 -3.25 -15.82
CA SER A 47 -2.03 -3.81 -16.57
C SER A 47 -2.25 -5.32 -16.39
N TYR A 48 -1.66 -5.93 -15.36
CA TYR A 48 -1.76 -7.38 -15.09
C TYR A 48 -2.89 -7.75 -14.11
N PHE A 49 -3.71 -6.78 -13.70
CA PHE A 49 -4.89 -7.00 -12.88
C PHE A 49 -6.13 -6.55 -13.64
N PRO A 50 -7.16 -7.40 -13.84
CA PRO A 50 -8.49 -6.86 -14.06
C PRO A 50 -8.83 -6.04 -12.82
N ASN A 51 -9.15 -4.77 -13.03
CA ASN A 51 -9.49 -3.78 -12.02
C ASN A 51 -10.76 -4.24 -11.26
N GLN A 52 -10.60 -5.12 -10.28
CA GLN A 52 -11.57 -5.29 -9.21
C GLN A 52 -11.23 -4.21 -8.19
N SER A 53 -11.94 -3.09 -8.31
CA SER A 53 -12.10 -2.10 -7.24
C SER A 53 -12.35 -2.84 -5.93
N SER A 54 -11.29 -3.09 -5.18
CA SER A 54 -11.38 -3.66 -3.84
C SER A 54 -11.60 -2.48 -2.93
N ASN A 55 -12.84 -2.00 -2.93
CA ASN A 55 -13.34 -1.14 -1.88
C ASN A 55 -13.31 -1.98 -0.59
N PHE A 56 -12.19 -1.95 0.13
CA PHE A 56 -12.03 -2.54 1.47
C PHE A 56 -12.76 -1.70 2.52
N GLY A 57 -14.01 -1.33 2.22
CA GLY A 57 -14.94 -0.94 3.26
C GLY A 57 -15.33 -2.18 4.04
N TYR A 58 -15.35 -2.08 5.37
CA TYR A 58 -15.96 -3.08 6.24
C TYR A 58 -17.36 -3.40 5.73
N ILE A 59 -17.53 -4.54 5.06
CA ILE A 59 -18.86 -5.03 4.67
C ILE A 59 -19.37 -5.89 5.82
N PRO A 60 -20.43 -5.48 6.53
CA PRO A 60 -21.02 -6.31 7.56
C PRO A 60 -21.51 -7.62 6.95
N PHE A 61 -21.24 -8.71 7.65
CA PHE A 61 -21.71 -10.06 7.32
C PHE A 61 -23.24 -10.09 7.26
N HIS A 62 -23.83 -9.85 6.09
CA HIS A 62 -25.23 -10.14 5.85
C HIS A 62 -25.37 -11.60 5.41
N GLN A 63 -25.78 -12.45 6.35
CA GLN A 63 -26.31 -13.78 6.04
C GLN A 63 -27.64 -13.59 5.33
N ASN A 64 -27.74 -14.07 4.10
CA ASN A 64 -28.98 -14.08 3.34
C ASN A 64 -29.86 -15.24 3.87
N PRO A 65 -31.08 -15.01 4.40
CA PRO A 65 -31.92 -16.09 4.90
C PRO A 65 -32.76 -16.64 3.75
N GLY A 66 -32.35 -17.75 3.14
CA GLY A 66 -33.14 -18.29 2.04
C GLY A 66 -32.63 -19.56 1.35
N PHE A 67 -31.94 -20.47 2.05
CA PHE A 67 -31.75 -21.83 1.56
C PHE A 67 -31.79 -22.80 2.74
N GLN A 68 -32.83 -23.64 2.79
CA GLN A 68 -33.00 -24.67 3.80
C GLN A 68 -31.90 -25.75 3.61
N PHE A 69 -30.81 -25.62 4.37
CA PHE A 69 -29.73 -26.61 4.39
C PHE A 69 -30.10 -27.80 5.28
N SER A 70 -30.30 -28.96 4.66
CA SER A 70 -30.26 -30.27 5.36
C SER A 70 -28.83 -30.85 5.46
N SER A 71 -27.76 -30.09 5.24
CA SER A 71 -26.40 -30.67 5.11
C SER A 71 -25.24 -29.79 5.60
N ARG A 72 -25.31 -29.30 6.85
CA ARG A 72 -24.19 -28.55 7.45
C ARG A 72 -22.85 -29.33 7.42
N SER A 73 -22.90 -30.67 7.41
CA SER A 73 -21.74 -31.55 7.19
C SER A 73 -21.14 -31.44 5.78
N SER A 74 -21.99 -31.43 4.75
CA SER A 74 -21.55 -31.44 3.34
C SER A 74 -20.85 -30.15 2.93
N TYR A 75 -21.31 -28.99 3.40
CA TYR A 75 -20.64 -27.72 3.10
C TYR A 75 -19.24 -27.65 3.74
N GLY A 76 -19.11 -28.13 4.98
CA GLY A 76 -17.81 -28.22 5.66
C GLY A 76 -16.82 -29.10 4.87
N GLU A 77 -17.27 -30.27 4.41
CA GLU A 77 -16.46 -31.16 3.59
C GLU A 77 -15.99 -30.51 2.26
N VAL A 78 -16.86 -29.72 1.62
CA VAL A 78 -16.49 -28.98 0.40
C VAL A 78 -15.42 -27.94 0.70
N VAL A 79 -15.59 -27.12 1.75
CA VAL A 79 -14.60 -26.10 2.13
C VAL A 79 -13.26 -26.76 2.47
N GLU A 80 -13.26 -27.85 3.25
CA GLU A 80 -12.04 -28.56 3.60
C GLU A 80 -11.35 -29.18 2.37
N ARG A 81 -12.10 -29.77 1.44
CA ARG A 81 -11.55 -30.30 0.19
C ARG A 81 -10.87 -29.20 -0.62
N VAL A 82 -11.50 -28.04 -0.70
CA VAL A 82 -10.98 -26.88 -1.44
C VAL A 82 -9.75 -26.31 -0.74
N ASP A 83 -9.77 -26.20 0.59
CA ASP A 83 -8.64 -25.72 1.39
C ASP A 83 -7.42 -26.63 1.25
N ARG A 84 -7.60 -27.96 1.27
CA ARG A 84 -6.52 -28.92 1.00
C ARG A 84 -5.92 -28.74 -0.39
N ALA A 85 -6.72 -28.44 -1.41
CA ALA A 85 -6.22 -28.16 -2.75
C ALA A 85 -5.40 -26.86 -2.79
N VAL A 86 -5.86 -25.81 -2.10
CA VAL A 86 -5.13 -24.55 -1.96
C VAL A 86 -3.77 -24.75 -1.27
N ILE A 87 -3.74 -25.48 -0.15
CA ILE A 87 -2.50 -25.80 0.58
C ILE A 87 -1.53 -26.56 -0.33
N LYS A 88 -2.04 -27.58 -1.05
CA LYS A 88 -1.22 -28.37 -1.97
C LYS A 88 -0.64 -27.50 -3.08
N VAL A 89 -1.46 -26.70 -3.76
CA VAL A 89 -1.02 -25.80 -4.83
C VAL A 89 0.03 -24.82 -4.32
N ARG A 90 -0.20 -24.21 -3.15
CA ARG A 90 0.73 -23.26 -2.55
C ARG A 90 2.09 -23.91 -2.33
N ARG A 91 2.11 -25.09 -1.72
CA ARG A 91 3.33 -25.87 -1.49
C ARG A 91 4.03 -26.21 -2.80
N ASP A 92 3.29 -26.69 -3.81
CA ASP A 92 3.85 -27.05 -5.11
C ASP A 92 4.52 -25.83 -5.81
N LEU A 93 3.98 -24.61 -5.64
CA LEU A 93 4.60 -23.38 -6.14
C LEU A 93 5.88 -22.99 -5.37
N ILE A 94 5.88 -23.16 -4.04
CA ILE A 94 7.07 -22.90 -3.21
C ILE A 94 8.18 -23.88 -3.57
N GLU A 95 7.85 -25.18 -3.71
CA GLU A 95 8.79 -26.23 -4.12
C GLU A 95 9.36 -25.96 -5.53
N ALA A 96 8.60 -25.31 -6.41
CA ALA A 96 9.06 -24.87 -7.72
C ALA A 96 9.94 -23.60 -7.69
N GLY A 97 10.13 -23.00 -6.51
CA GLY A 97 10.85 -21.73 -6.36
C GLY A 97 10.14 -20.56 -7.04
N GLU A 98 8.82 -20.64 -7.21
CA GLU A 98 8.01 -19.59 -7.81
C GLU A 98 7.51 -18.59 -6.77
N ASN A 99 7.23 -17.37 -7.21
CA ASN A 99 6.40 -16.45 -6.44
C ASN A 99 4.97 -17.02 -6.28
N VAL A 100 4.49 -17.00 -5.05
CA VAL A 100 3.13 -17.36 -4.66
C VAL A 100 2.30 -16.08 -4.51
N SER A 101 1.23 -15.98 -5.29
CA SER A 101 0.21 -14.93 -5.11
C SER A 101 -1.16 -15.54 -4.93
N ALA A 102 -2.07 -14.81 -4.30
CA ALA A 102 -3.45 -15.24 -4.13
C ALA A 102 -4.12 -15.58 -5.46
N TRP A 103 -3.83 -14.81 -6.51
CA TRP A 103 -4.32 -15.07 -7.86
C TRP A 103 -3.79 -16.38 -8.44
N LYS A 104 -2.47 -16.60 -8.42
CA LYS A 104 -1.85 -17.83 -8.95
C LYS A 104 -2.39 -19.07 -8.25
N VAL A 105 -2.44 -19.03 -6.92
CA VAL A 105 -2.96 -20.14 -6.11
C VAL A 105 -4.44 -20.38 -6.39
N SER A 106 -5.24 -19.32 -6.51
CA SER A 106 -6.67 -19.41 -6.83
C SER A 106 -6.92 -20.10 -8.17
N GLN A 107 -6.21 -19.69 -9.22
CA GLN A 107 -6.33 -20.29 -10.56
C GLN A 107 -5.87 -21.75 -10.58
N ALA A 108 -4.70 -22.04 -9.98
CA ALA A 108 -4.18 -23.40 -9.95
C ALA A 108 -5.05 -24.34 -9.08
N ALA A 109 -5.69 -23.84 -8.01
CA ALA A 109 -6.64 -24.61 -7.21
C ALA A 109 -7.90 -24.97 -8.02
N LEU A 110 -8.44 -24.03 -8.81
CA LEU A 110 -9.57 -24.32 -9.72
C LEU A 110 -9.22 -25.41 -10.73
N VAL A 111 -8.03 -25.33 -11.34
CA VAL A 111 -7.52 -26.36 -12.26
C VAL A 111 -7.41 -27.72 -11.57
N MET A 112 -6.81 -27.78 -10.37
CA MET A 112 -6.66 -29.01 -9.60
C MET A 112 -8.01 -29.64 -9.23
N LEU A 113 -8.99 -28.81 -8.89
CA LEU A 113 -10.34 -29.24 -8.51
C LEU A 113 -11.22 -29.56 -9.73
N LYS A 114 -10.74 -29.31 -10.95
CA LYS A 114 -11.49 -29.43 -12.21
C LYS A 114 -12.75 -28.57 -12.22
N ALA A 115 -12.65 -27.36 -11.68
CA ALA A 115 -13.73 -26.38 -11.60
C ALA A 115 -13.44 -25.19 -12.52
N TYR A 116 -14.51 -24.62 -13.09
CA TYR A 116 -14.38 -23.45 -13.99
C TYR A 116 -14.46 -22.12 -13.24
N SER A 117 -15.02 -22.11 -12.03
CA SER A 117 -15.10 -20.91 -11.18
C SER A 117 -15.29 -21.28 -9.70
N TRP A 118 -15.10 -20.31 -8.82
CA TRP A 118 -15.40 -20.44 -7.38
C TRP A 118 -16.90 -20.67 -7.13
N ASP A 119 -17.77 -20.04 -7.92
CA ASP A 119 -19.22 -20.25 -7.83
C ASP A 119 -19.60 -21.70 -8.13
N SER A 120 -18.90 -22.35 -9.07
CA SER A 120 -19.13 -23.77 -9.41
C SER A 120 -18.75 -24.72 -8.27
N LEU A 121 -17.87 -24.29 -7.36
CA LEU A 121 -17.53 -25.01 -6.15
C LEU A 121 -18.52 -24.74 -5.01
N GLY A 122 -19.43 -23.77 -5.17
CA GLY A 122 -20.37 -23.38 -4.12
C GLY A 122 -19.71 -22.71 -2.91
N VAL A 123 -18.46 -22.23 -3.04
CA VAL A 123 -17.71 -21.58 -1.95
C VAL A 123 -17.07 -20.28 -2.43
N ARG A 124 -17.00 -19.28 -1.55
CA ARG A 124 -16.26 -18.04 -1.80
C ARG A 124 -14.81 -18.17 -1.34
N MET A 125 -13.91 -17.44 -1.99
CA MET A 125 -12.49 -17.43 -1.64
C MET A 125 -12.23 -17.07 -0.16
N GLN A 126 -13.01 -16.14 0.40
CA GLN A 126 -12.86 -15.72 1.80
C GLN A 126 -13.32 -16.77 2.82
N GLN A 127 -14.05 -17.80 2.36
CA GLN A 127 -14.51 -18.90 3.22
C GLN A 127 -13.49 -20.03 3.29
N VAL A 128 -12.45 -20.00 2.43
CA VAL A 128 -11.36 -20.97 2.41
C VAL A 128 -10.21 -20.42 3.25
N PRO A 129 -9.94 -20.97 4.45
CA PRO A 129 -9.01 -20.36 5.41
C PRO A 129 -7.61 -20.07 4.84
N SER A 130 -7.00 -21.03 4.16
CA SER A 130 -5.63 -20.92 3.65
C SER A 130 -5.54 -19.89 2.52
N LEU A 131 -6.57 -19.79 1.69
CA LEU A 131 -6.61 -18.79 0.62
C LEU A 131 -6.87 -17.39 1.18
N PHE A 132 -7.74 -17.27 2.18
CA PHE A 132 -8.01 -15.99 2.83
C PHE A 132 -6.78 -15.43 3.53
N GLN A 133 -6.03 -16.27 4.25
CA GLN A 133 -4.75 -15.88 4.85
C GLN A 133 -3.75 -15.43 3.78
N LEU A 134 -3.63 -16.16 2.68
CA LEU A 134 -2.75 -15.79 1.58
C LEU A 134 -3.14 -14.43 0.97
N ILE A 135 -4.43 -14.18 0.73
CA ILE A 135 -4.92 -12.87 0.23
C ILE A 135 -4.47 -11.73 1.15
N PHE A 136 -4.56 -11.94 2.47
CA PHE A 136 -4.19 -10.93 3.44
C PHE A 136 -2.67 -10.68 3.46
N THR A 137 -1.87 -11.75 3.53
CA THR A 137 -0.41 -11.64 3.56
C THR A 137 0.14 -11.05 2.25
N ASP A 138 -0.31 -11.56 1.10
CA ASP A 138 0.06 -11.05 -0.24
C ASP A 138 -0.29 -9.56 -0.38
N GLY A 139 -1.51 -9.17 0.01
CA GLY A 139 -1.93 -7.77 -0.01
C GLY A 139 -1.09 -6.87 0.89
N LYS A 140 -0.76 -7.32 2.10
CA LYS A 140 0.06 -6.57 3.06
C LYS A 140 1.50 -6.36 2.56
N ILE A 141 2.13 -7.40 2.03
CA ILE A 141 3.50 -7.31 1.48
C ILE A 141 3.53 -6.41 0.24
N ASN A 142 2.55 -6.52 -0.66
CA ASN A 142 2.44 -5.62 -1.81
C ASN A 142 2.34 -4.15 -1.38
N ALA A 143 1.48 -3.86 -0.41
CA ALA A 143 1.33 -2.50 0.13
C ALA A 143 2.63 -2.00 0.77
N PHE A 144 3.32 -2.83 1.55
CA PHE A 144 4.59 -2.48 2.18
C PHE A 144 5.65 -2.12 1.14
N ILE A 145 5.83 -2.95 0.10
CA ILE A 145 6.81 -2.70 -0.97
C ILE A 145 6.52 -1.36 -1.64
N HIS A 146 5.27 -1.10 -2.04
CA HIS A 146 4.87 0.16 -2.66
C HIS A 146 5.17 1.37 -1.76
N CYS A 147 4.82 1.30 -0.49
CA CYS A 147 5.09 2.38 0.47
C CYS A 147 6.59 2.61 0.66
N PHE A 148 7.37 1.55 0.82
CA PHE A 148 8.81 1.64 1.06
C PHE A 148 9.55 2.31 -0.10
N VAL A 149 9.26 1.90 -1.34
CA VAL A 149 9.92 2.48 -2.53
C VAL A 149 9.41 3.87 -2.88
N ALA A 150 8.21 4.25 -2.43
CA ALA A 150 7.64 5.57 -2.70
C ALA A 150 8.30 6.68 -1.87
N VAL A 151 8.73 6.37 -0.65
CA VAL A 151 9.29 7.38 0.29
C VAL A 151 10.81 7.49 0.23
N GLN A 152 11.51 6.53 -0.39
CA GLN A 152 12.97 6.50 -0.45
C GLN A 152 13.49 6.82 -1.86
N ARG A 153 14.45 7.74 -1.94
CA ARG A 153 15.11 8.13 -3.19
C ARG A 153 16.21 7.15 -3.60
N ILE A 154 16.92 6.61 -2.62
CA ILE A 154 17.90 5.53 -2.79
C ILE A 154 17.37 4.36 -1.97
N THR A 155 17.10 3.25 -2.64
CA THR A 155 16.54 2.04 -2.03
C THR A 155 17.33 0.85 -2.51
N THR A 156 17.73 -0.02 -1.60
CA THR A 156 18.32 -1.31 -1.94
C THR A 156 17.30 -2.41 -1.66
N LEU A 157 17.40 -3.52 -2.40
CA LEU A 157 16.57 -4.69 -2.15
C LEU A 157 16.82 -5.26 -0.76
N TYR A 158 18.07 -5.22 -0.30
CA TYR A 158 18.45 -5.69 1.03
C TYR A 158 17.78 -4.88 2.14
N ASP A 159 17.80 -3.54 2.06
CA ASP A 159 17.14 -2.71 3.08
C ASP A 159 15.62 -2.95 3.08
N LEU A 160 15.03 -3.18 1.90
CA LEU A 160 13.62 -3.54 1.77
C LEU A 160 13.31 -4.90 2.41
N GLU A 161 14.13 -5.91 2.13
CA GLU A 161 13.99 -7.25 2.72
C GLU A 161 14.08 -7.16 4.25
N VAL A 162 15.14 -6.57 4.79
CA VAL A 162 15.31 -6.35 6.24
C VAL A 162 14.12 -5.62 6.85
N ALA A 163 13.57 -4.63 6.16
CA ALA A 163 12.40 -3.89 6.63
C ALA A 163 11.11 -4.74 6.63
N ILE A 164 10.91 -5.58 5.61
CA ILE A 164 9.80 -6.55 5.56
C ILE A 164 9.91 -7.54 6.72
N LEU A 165 11.08 -8.20 6.87
CA LEU A 165 11.32 -9.20 7.91
C LEU A 165 11.03 -8.63 9.30
N ARG A 166 11.53 -7.43 9.58
CA ARG A 166 11.28 -6.71 10.83
C ARG A 166 9.80 -6.36 11.03
N ASN A 167 9.10 -5.95 9.98
CA ASN A 167 7.69 -5.59 10.06
C ASN A 167 6.79 -6.82 10.32
N GLU A 168 7.14 -7.94 9.71
CA GLU A 168 6.40 -9.20 9.82
C GLU A 168 6.77 -10.01 11.07
N GLY A 169 7.93 -9.73 11.67
CA GLY A 169 8.42 -10.46 12.84
C GLY A 169 8.93 -11.86 12.49
N VAL A 170 9.48 -12.02 11.28
CA VAL A 170 10.08 -13.28 10.78
C VAL A 170 11.57 -13.09 10.54
N GLU A 171 12.34 -14.17 10.56
CA GLU A 171 13.79 -14.13 10.33
C GLU A 171 14.14 -14.27 8.85
N GLN A 172 13.31 -14.99 8.09
CA GLN A 172 13.48 -15.27 6.67
C GLN A 172 12.21 -14.98 5.89
N PHE A 173 12.36 -14.56 4.63
CA PHE A 173 11.19 -14.18 3.80
C PHE A 173 10.34 -15.41 3.45
N GLU A 174 10.98 -16.57 3.38
CA GLU A 174 10.37 -17.88 3.13
C GLU A 174 9.30 -18.23 4.16
N GLU A 175 9.40 -17.74 5.41
CA GLU A 175 8.40 -17.95 6.47
C GLU A 175 7.04 -17.31 6.14
N LEU A 176 6.99 -16.38 5.19
CA LEU A 176 5.74 -15.80 4.69
C LEU A 176 5.00 -16.73 3.73
N ASP A 177 5.64 -17.83 3.30
CA ASP A 177 5.13 -18.79 2.31
C ASP A 177 4.68 -18.08 1.01
N LEU A 178 5.43 -17.04 0.61
CA LEU A 178 5.22 -16.28 -0.63
C LEU A 178 6.20 -16.67 -1.75
N GLY A 179 7.08 -17.64 -1.49
CA GLY A 179 8.24 -17.95 -2.34
C GLY A 179 9.37 -16.93 -2.16
N PRO A 180 10.46 -17.01 -2.94
CA PRO A 180 11.62 -16.13 -2.77
C PRO A 180 11.31 -14.67 -3.13
N LEU A 181 11.79 -13.71 -2.33
CA LEU A 181 11.54 -12.28 -2.53
C LEU A 181 11.95 -11.79 -3.94
N VAL A 182 13.07 -12.29 -4.47
CA VAL A 182 13.58 -11.94 -5.81
C VAL A 182 12.63 -12.32 -6.94
N LYS A 183 11.71 -13.28 -6.71
CA LYS A 183 10.68 -13.68 -7.69
C LYS A 183 9.42 -12.84 -7.60
N HIS A 184 9.30 -12.00 -6.57
CA HIS A 184 8.11 -11.20 -6.34
C HIS A 184 7.94 -10.14 -7.46
N PRO A 185 6.75 -10.03 -8.10
CA PRO A 185 6.56 -9.18 -9.28
C PRO A 185 6.93 -7.69 -9.07
N LEU A 186 6.62 -7.14 -7.89
CA LEU A 186 6.98 -5.76 -7.57
C LEU A 186 8.49 -5.56 -7.43
N ILE A 187 9.21 -6.58 -6.96
CA ILE A 187 10.66 -6.52 -6.81
C ILE A 187 11.33 -6.51 -8.18
N ILE A 188 10.91 -7.41 -9.06
CA ILE A 188 11.35 -7.43 -10.46
C ILE A 188 11.07 -6.08 -11.12
N HIS A 189 9.89 -5.50 -10.89
CA HIS A 189 9.53 -4.20 -11.45
C HIS A 189 10.38 -3.04 -10.92
N TYR A 190 10.48 -2.87 -9.59
CA TYR A 190 11.13 -1.71 -9.00
C TYR A 190 12.66 -1.73 -9.09
N PHE A 191 13.25 -2.92 -9.04
CA PHE A 191 14.71 -3.10 -9.02
C PHE A 191 15.25 -3.65 -10.34
N SER A 192 14.37 -3.91 -11.32
CA SER A 192 14.72 -4.44 -12.65
C SER A 192 15.51 -5.75 -12.61
N ILE A 193 15.32 -6.57 -11.58
CA ILE A 193 16.09 -7.79 -11.34
C ILE A 193 15.88 -8.80 -12.49
N SER A 194 16.97 -9.48 -12.89
CA SER A 194 16.84 -10.59 -13.85
C SER A 194 16.11 -11.76 -13.18
N PRO A 195 15.17 -12.43 -13.87
CA PRO A 195 14.51 -13.61 -13.30
C PRO A 195 15.50 -14.72 -12.90
N ASP A 196 16.73 -14.72 -13.40
CA ASP A 196 17.77 -15.72 -13.09
C ASP A 196 18.47 -15.48 -11.74
N VAL A 197 18.29 -14.31 -11.12
CA VAL A 197 18.88 -14.02 -9.81
C VAL A 197 18.17 -14.82 -8.73
N SER A 198 18.96 -15.50 -7.90
CA SER A 198 18.48 -16.32 -6.78
C SER A 198 18.63 -15.65 -5.42
N GLU A 199 19.48 -14.62 -5.30
CA GLU A 199 19.89 -14.06 -4.01
C GLU A 199 19.83 -12.52 -3.99
N VAL A 200 19.62 -11.98 -2.79
CA VAL A 200 19.67 -10.54 -2.51
C VAL A 200 21.09 -10.14 -2.13
N PHE A 201 21.68 -9.22 -2.90
CA PHE A 201 22.99 -8.67 -2.54
C PHE A 201 22.88 -7.82 -1.28
N ARG A 202 23.77 -8.06 -0.30
CA ARG A 202 23.83 -7.36 0.98
C ARG A 202 24.47 -5.97 0.85
N ILE A 203 23.86 -5.13 0.02
CA ILE A 203 24.27 -3.75 -0.21
C ILE A 203 23.22 -2.85 0.42
N THR A 204 23.64 -1.97 1.32
CA THR A 204 22.76 -1.01 2.02
C THR A 204 22.72 0.34 1.31
N SER A 205 21.64 1.08 1.52
CA SER A 205 21.50 2.46 1.05
C SER A 205 22.58 3.37 1.64
N VAL A 206 23.00 3.12 2.89
CA VAL A 206 24.09 3.86 3.54
C VAL A 206 25.40 3.67 2.79
N GLU A 207 25.76 2.44 2.42
CA GLU A 207 26.97 2.17 1.63
C GLU A 207 26.91 2.86 0.27
N ILE A 208 25.77 2.81 -0.42
CA ILE A 208 25.58 3.52 -1.70
C ILE A 208 25.75 5.03 -1.53
N ILE A 209 25.18 5.62 -0.48
CA ILE A 209 25.33 7.06 -0.20
C ILE A 209 26.80 7.41 0.04
N SER A 210 27.52 6.61 0.82
CA SER A 210 28.95 6.81 1.06
C SER A 210 29.77 6.74 -0.24
N PHE A 211 29.54 5.74 -1.08
CA PHE A 211 30.24 5.62 -2.37
C PHE A 211 29.91 6.78 -3.31
N LEU A 212 28.68 7.27 -3.33
CA LEU A 212 28.31 8.44 -4.11
C LEU A 212 29.00 9.71 -3.60
N ALA A 213 29.12 9.88 -2.28
CA ALA A 213 29.83 11.01 -1.69
C ALA A 213 31.32 10.99 -2.05
N GLU A 214 31.97 9.83 -1.91
CA GLU A 214 33.37 9.62 -2.32
C GLU A 214 33.57 9.91 -3.81
N TYR A 215 32.69 9.39 -4.67
CA TYR A 215 32.74 9.64 -6.12
C TYR A 215 32.60 11.14 -6.46
N MET A 216 31.69 11.86 -5.78
CA MET A 216 31.48 13.29 -6.01
C MET A 216 32.69 14.14 -5.57
N ASP A 217 33.41 13.71 -4.54
CA ASP A 217 34.64 14.39 -4.09
C ASP A 217 35.84 14.09 -5.00
N ASP A 218 35.88 12.91 -5.61
CA ASP A 218 36.89 12.51 -6.60
C ASP A 218 36.64 13.09 -8.01
N ASP A 219 35.39 13.25 -8.45
CA ASP A 219 35.05 13.83 -9.77
C ASP A 219 35.33 15.35 -9.83
N LYS A 220 35.34 16.05 -8.67
CA LYS A 220 35.95 17.39 -8.56
C LYS A 220 37.43 17.39 -8.97
N ARG A 221 38.09 16.23 -8.97
CA ARG A 221 39.52 16.09 -9.27
C ARG A 221 39.80 15.48 -10.64
N ARG A 222 38.97 14.56 -11.19
CA ARG A 222 39.18 13.98 -12.54
C ARG A 222 37.89 13.45 -13.19
N ARG A 223 37.41 14.14 -14.24
CA ARG A 223 36.40 13.61 -15.17
C ARG A 223 36.95 12.42 -15.96
N LYS A 224 36.69 11.19 -15.53
CA LYS A 224 36.99 9.98 -16.32
C LYS A 224 35.71 9.26 -16.71
N LYS A 225 35.58 8.99 -18.01
CA LYS A 225 34.52 8.14 -18.60
C LYS A 225 34.67 6.70 -18.11
N SER A 226 33.55 6.04 -17.84
CA SER A 226 33.48 4.60 -17.62
C SER A 226 33.33 3.85 -18.96
N PRO A 227 34.07 2.75 -19.13
CA PRO A 227 33.58 1.59 -19.87
C PRO A 227 33.46 0.41 -18.88
N GLY A 228 32.29 -0.21 -18.81
CA GLY A 228 32.12 -1.39 -17.96
C GLY A 228 30.70 -1.94 -18.03
N THR A 229 30.62 -3.27 -18.06
CA THR A 229 29.38 -4.05 -18.00
C THR A 229 28.54 -3.64 -16.79
N THR A 230 27.25 -3.39 -17.01
CA THR A 230 26.30 -3.00 -15.97
C THR A 230 25.74 -4.25 -15.27
N GLU A 231 26.15 -4.51 -14.04
CA GLU A 231 25.53 -5.52 -13.18
C GLU A 231 24.32 -4.94 -12.44
N LYS A 232 23.24 -5.72 -12.31
CA LYS A 232 22.02 -5.29 -11.62
C LYS A 232 22.05 -5.71 -10.16
N LEU A 233 22.53 -4.80 -9.31
CA LEU A 233 22.79 -5.06 -7.88
C LEU A 233 21.56 -4.96 -6.97
N GLY A 234 20.34 -4.84 -7.53
CA GLY A 234 19.13 -4.63 -6.72
C GLY A 234 19.08 -3.25 -6.06
N VAL A 235 19.62 -2.22 -6.72
CA VAL A 235 19.62 -0.83 -6.24
C VAL A 235 18.71 0.02 -7.13
N ARG A 236 17.83 0.80 -6.51
CA ARG A 236 16.94 1.77 -7.15
C ARG A 236 17.33 3.17 -6.72
N ILE A 237 17.70 4.02 -7.68
CA ILE A 237 18.02 5.44 -7.46
C ILE A 237 17.03 6.27 -8.28
N GLN A 238 16.17 7.01 -7.59
CA GLN A 238 15.37 8.07 -8.21
C GLN A 238 16.21 9.35 -8.35
N SER A 239 15.89 10.16 -9.37
CA SER A 239 16.55 11.47 -9.57
C SER A 239 16.62 12.23 -8.25
N LEU A 240 17.84 12.66 -7.89
CA LEU A 240 18.11 13.43 -6.67
C LEU A 240 17.77 14.92 -6.81
N GLY A 241 17.31 15.35 -8.00
CA GLY A 241 16.82 16.70 -8.23
C GLY A 241 17.91 17.76 -8.13
N PHE A 242 19.18 17.39 -8.39
CA PHE A 242 20.23 18.38 -8.57
C PHE A 242 19.90 19.23 -9.79
N VAL A 243 19.43 20.44 -9.56
CA VAL A 243 19.36 21.49 -10.58
C VAL A 243 20.81 21.83 -10.92
N ALA A 244 21.20 21.58 -12.16
CA ALA A 244 22.52 21.89 -12.69
C ALA A 244 22.74 23.41 -12.79
#